data_AF-A0A8H5KNM8-F1
#
_entry.id   AF-A0A8H5KNM8-F1
#
_cell.length_a   1.000
_cell.length_b   1.000
_cell.length_c   1.000
_cell.angle_alpha   90.00
_cell.angle_beta   90.00
_cell.angle_gamma   90.00
#
_symmetry.space_group_name_H-M   'P 1'
#
loop_
_entity.id
_entity.type
_entity.pdbx_description
1 polymer ?
#
loop_
_entity_poly.entity_id
_entity_poly.type
_entity_poly.pdbx_seq_one_letter_code
_entity_poly.pdbx_strand_id
1 'polypeptide(L)'
;MVDSPTVHSNFSVVSGELCFGSLHNIWFGSSAPSQGLPAAPPQTDGTVIAHSINYNVAAQKGTWNVFKLIASETSHAVAWFVAHEDVDPTQEVDKILRISGSPYEPDHGSTMNNDTTSEAGVFVINRYDWSYYDRRCFDEIGEGQEEDDDTLANSNSVGIVDRFAARALVKRWQGQRPSRRDSAEHGIWLYISDGEYMFGRFGFNDTHTAARSFLFFSENTEFTKTSFLGIPGTLREYMTPQERFERQLREGVDFSGMDNVQDMVSCQYVSPPPASELIGPYDPSDYILREQDIEALRSYREGNASHNGVELTIHEFVDPWKQPVFNLVNEMALSYLEHFVLPHLGGENVAEMAKTLFPDYEKDSQPISLDVASYRHFNQPDQSLITDFDMSRVSVRLREFLESRSQHKSRVFRDDAIRGICRVLGYIFTEIFELANNAAIDCQHYKILPCHVRLAVFHDEDILSLVCFSKVLWEGNLTRDVYSWGFR
;
A
#
# COMPACT_ATOMS: atom_id res chain seq x y z
N MET A 1 -27.57 14.96 27.43
CA MET A 1 -26.81 15.10 26.18
C MET A 1 -27.47 14.17 25.17
N VAL A 2 -27.43 14.50 23.88
CA VAL A 2 -28.02 13.62 22.86
C VAL A 2 -27.00 12.50 22.62
N ASP A 3 -27.35 11.29 23.01
CA ASP A 3 -26.45 10.13 22.94
C ASP A 3 -26.66 9.31 21.66
N SER A 4 -27.43 9.82 20.69
CA SER A 4 -27.77 9.12 19.44
C SER A 4 -27.67 10.05 18.21
N PRO A 5 -27.33 9.51 17.02
CA PRO A 5 -27.20 10.34 15.83
C PRO A 5 -28.52 10.98 15.42
N THR A 6 -28.47 12.21 14.94
CA THR A 6 -29.66 12.89 14.41
C THR A 6 -30.02 12.34 13.03
N VAL A 7 -31.20 11.74 12.90
CA VAL A 7 -31.76 11.34 11.61
C VAL A 7 -32.05 12.60 10.79
N HIS A 8 -31.41 12.71 9.62
CA HIS A 8 -31.62 13.82 8.70
C HIS A 8 -32.92 13.66 7.89
N SER A 9 -33.15 12.45 7.39
CA SER A 9 -34.35 12.06 6.63
C SER A 9 -34.49 10.54 6.65
N ASN A 10 -35.56 10.02 6.08
CA ASN A 10 -35.75 8.58 5.89
C ASN A 10 -36.46 8.28 4.57
N PHE A 11 -36.37 7.04 4.14
CA PHE A 11 -37.15 6.49 3.02
C PHE A 11 -37.48 5.01 3.29
N SER A 12 -38.41 4.44 2.54
CA SER A 12 -38.90 3.08 2.74
C SER A 12 -38.49 2.13 1.60
N VAL A 13 -38.03 0.94 1.99
CA VAL A 13 -37.74 -0.17 1.09
C VAL A 13 -38.81 -1.25 1.25
N VAL A 14 -39.62 -1.46 0.21
CA VAL A 14 -40.71 -2.43 0.10
C VAL A 14 -40.39 -3.59 -0.84
N SER A 15 -39.58 -3.37 -1.89
CA SER A 15 -39.22 -4.44 -2.84
C SER A 15 -38.28 -5.48 -2.21
N GLY A 16 -37.43 -5.04 -1.27
CA GLY A 16 -36.32 -5.83 -0.75
C GLY A 16 -35.06 -5.72 -1.61
N GLU A 17 -35.00 -4.72 -2.49
CA GLU A 17 -33.87 -4.45 -3.37
C GLU A 17 -33.63 -2.93 -3.46
N LEU A 18 -32.35 -2.54 -3.50
CA LEU A 18 -31.91 -1.17 -3.68
C LEU A 18 -31.13 -1.03 -4.99
N CYS A 19 -31.58 -0.13 -5.85
CA CYS A 19 -30.82 0.36 -6.98
C CYS A 19 -29.98 1.57 -6.56
N PHE A 20 -28.74 1.67 -7.01
CA PHE A 20 -27.82 2.72 -6.58
C PHE A 20 -26.92 3.24 -7.71
N GLY A 21 -26.24 4.37 -7.49
CA GLY A 21 -25.31 4.97 -8.44
C GLY A 21 -25.84 6.27 -9.04
N SER A 22 -25.32 6.64 -10.21
CA SER A 22 -25.85 7.78 -10.98
C SER A 22 -27.14 7.39 -11.71
N LEU A 23 -27.79 8.35 -12.38
CA LEU A 23 -29.14 8.15 -12.94
C LEU A 23 -29.24 6.94 -13.89
N HIS A 24 -28.29 6.78 -14.82
CA HIS A 24 -28.26 5.65 -15.74
C HIS A 24 -27.91 4.32 -15.04
N ASN A 25 -27.07 4.32 -13.98
CA ASN A 25 -26.79 3.13 -13.19
C ASN A 25 -28.05 2.64 -12.45
N ILE A 26 -28.80 3.55 -11.82
CA ILE A 26 -30.08 3.23 -11.17
C ILE A 26 -31.08 2.68 -12.20
N TRP A 27 -31.12 3.28 -13.39
CA TRP A 27 -31.98 2.82 -14.48
C TRP A 27 -31.63 1.39 -14.92
N PHE A 28 -30.36 1.11 -15.15
CA PHE A 28 -29.87 -0.23 -15.46
C PHE A 28 -30.20 -1.23 -14.34
N GLY A 29 -29.87 -0.85 -13.09
CA GLY A 29 -30.12 -1.64 -11.87
C GLY A 29 -31.58 -2.04 -11.70
N SER A 30 -32.52 -1.18 -12.10
CA SER A 30 -33.96 -1.49 -12.04
C SER A 30 -34.36 -2.77 -12.80
N SER A 31 -33.61 -3.11 -13.84
CA SER A 31 -33.79 -4.31 -14.66
C SER A 31 -32.75 -5.41 -14.40
N ALA A 32 -31.63 -5.09 -13.73
CA ALA A 32 -30.58 -6.03 -13.45
C ALA A 32 -30.98 -7.02 -12.32
N PRO A 33 -30.40 -8.23 -12.30
CA PRO A 33 -30.53 -9.11 -11.14
C PRO A 33 -29.83 -8.49 -9.92
N SER A 34 -30.36 -8.77 -8.73
CA SER A 34 -29.69 -8.40 -7.49
C SER A 34 -28.30 -9.02 -7.39
N GLN A 35 -27.34 -8.19 -7.01
CA GLN A 35 -25.97 -8.54 -6.75
C GLN A 35 -25.83 -8.99 -5.29
N GLY A 36 -25.21 -10.17 -5.10
CA GLY A 36 -24.68 -10.59 -3.81
C GLY A 36 -23.28 -10.02 -3.57
N LEU A 37 -22.65 -10.39 -2.46
CA LEU A 37 -21.26 -10.04 -2.20
C LEU A 37 -20.36 -10.60 -3.33
N PRO A 38 -19.61 -9.76 -4.05
CA PRO A 38 -18.77 -10.24 -5.13
C PRO A 38 -17.62 -11.09 -4.58
N ALA A 39 -17.40 -12.25 -5.21
CA ALA A 39 -16.23 -13.10 -4.98
C ALA A 39 -15.22 -13.04 -6.14
N ALA A 40 -15.59 -12.40 -7.26
CA ALA A 40 -14.72 -12.31 -8.43
C ALA A 40 -13.74 -11.15 -8.25
N PRO A 41 -12.45 -11.34 -8.60
CA PRO A 41 -11.47 -10.25 -8.58
C PRO A 41 -11.89 -9.14 -9.55
N PRO A 42 -11.49 -7.88 -9.28
CA PRO A 42 -11.79 -6.77 -10.17
C PRO A 42 -11.14 -6.97 -11.54
N GLN A 43 -11.71 -6.33 -12.55
CA GLN A 43 -11.17 -6.29 -13.90
C GLN A 43 -10.13 -5.17 -14.00
N THR A 44 -9.05 -5.44 -14.73
CA THR A 44 -7.98 -4.49 -15.01
C THR A 44 -8.05 -4.01 -16.46
N ASP A 45 -8.05 -2.69 -16.66
CA ASP A 45 -7.90 -2.06 -17.98
C ASP A 45 -6.99 -0.82 -17.86
N GLY A 46 -5.77 -0.91 -18.39
CA GLY A 46 -4.75 0.12 -18.19
C GLY A 46 -4.45 0.35 -16.70
N THR A 47 -4.62 1.60 -16.24
CA THR A 47 -4.47 1.99 -14.82
C THR A 47 -5.79 1.94 -14.04
N VAL A 48 -6.88 1.47 -14.65
CA VAL A 48 -8.21 1.40 -14.05
C VAL A 48 -8.46 -0.02 -13.53
N ILE A 49 -8.85 -0.12 -12.26
CA ILE A 49 -9.24 -1.36 -11.61
C ILE A 49 -10.68 -1.18 -11.14
N ALA A 50 -11.62 -1.92 -11.75
CA ALA A 50 -13.04 -1.79 -11.49
C ALA A 50 -13.74 -3.15 -11.37
N HIS A 51 -14.76 -3.22 -10.53
CA HIS A 51 -15.61 -4.39 -10.40
C HIS A 51 -16.77 -4.33 -11.38
N SER A 52 -17.17 -5.49 -11.91
CA SER A 52 -18.42 -5.62 -12.64
C SER A 52 -19.60 -5.56 -11.66
N ILE A 53 -20.29 -4.42 -11.63
CA ILE A 53 -21.39 -4.13 -10.69
C ILE A 53 -22.73 -4.07 -11.42
N ASN A 54 -23.78 -4.60 -10.79
CA ASN A 54 -25.14 -4.60 -11.35
C ASN A 54 -25.97 -3.38 -10.93
N TYR A 55 -25.48 -2.60 -9.96
CA TYR A 55 -26.17 -1.42 -9.41
C TYR A 55 -27.55 -1.73 -8.83
N ASN A 56 -27.75 -2.99 -8.41
CA ASN A 56 -28.92 -3.50 -7.72
C ASN A 56 -28.45 -4.49 -6.66
N VAL A 57 -28.81 -4.30 -5.39
CA VAL A 57 -28.45 -5.21 -4.28
C VAL A 57 -29.69 -5.61 -3.50
N ALA A 58 -29.68 -6.81 -2.93
CA ALA A 58 -30.69 -7.23 -1.97
C ALA A 58 -30.59 -6.34 -0.73
N ALA A 59 -31.71 -5.92 -0.16
CA ALA A 59 -31.76 -4.97 0.93
C ALA A 59 -32.86 -5.33 1.94
N GLN A 60 -32.62 -5.00 3.21
CA GLN A 60 -33.63 -5.14 4.26
C GLN A 60 -34.84 -4.25 3.96
N LYS A 61 -36.04 -4.85 4.07
CA LYS A 61 -37.30 -4.12 3.93
C LYS A 61 -37.62 -3.37 5.21
N GLY A 62 -38.12 -2.15 5.08
CA GLY A 62 -38.48 -1.30 6.20
C GLY A 62 -38.03 0.14 5.99
N THR A 63 -37.92 0.88 7.09
CA THR A 63 -37.49 2.27 7.07
C THR A 63 -35.96 2.35 7.11
N TRP A 64 -35.39 3.15 6.22
CA TRP A 64 -33.96 3.45 6.19
C TRP A 64 -33.75 4.91 6.59
N ASN A 65 -32.98 5.10 7.66
CA ASN A 65 -32.59 6.39 8.20
C ASN A 65 -31.34 6.91 7.50
N VAL A 66 -31.35 8.19 7.15
CA VAL A 66 -30.24 8.90 6.52
C VAL A 66 -29.59 9.82 7.54
N PHE A 67 -28.29 9.74 7.68
CA PHE A 67 -27.48 10.49 8.63
C PHE A 67 -26.44 11.34 7.89
N LYS A 68 -26.34 12.61 8.29
CA LYS A 68 -25.25 13.49 7.85
C LYS A 68 -24.01 13.18 8.67
N LEU A 69 -22.89 12.99 7.99
CA LEU A 69 -21.57 12.94 8.60
C LEU A 69 -20.88 14.28 8.34
N ILE A 70 -20.49 14.96 9.41
CA ILE A 70 -20.00 16.34 9.38
C ILE A 70 -18.53 16.43 9.76
N ALA A 71 -17.79 17.34 9.13
CA ALA A 71 -16.44 17.67 9.57
C ALA A 71 -16.50 18.43 10.90
N SER A 72 -15.69 18.02 11.87
CA SER A 72 -15.70 18.59 13.23
C SER A 72 -15.38 20.08 13.26
N GLU A 73 -14.56 20.57 12.32
CA GLU A 73 -14.10 21.95 12.29
C GLU A 73 -15.12 22.92 11.68
N THR A 74 -15.83 22.48 10.63
CA THR A 74 -16.69 23.35 9.81
C THR A 74 -18.17 23.03 9.92
N SER A 75 -18.52 21.87 10.47
CA SER A 75 -19.87 21.31 10.48
C SER A 75 -20.49 21.10 9.08
N HIS A 76 -19.69 21.16 8.01
CA HIS A 76 -20.15 20.83 6.65
C HIS A 76 -20.32 19.32 6.50
N ALA A 77 -21.30 18.91 5.69
CA ALA A 77 -21.50 17.50 5.36
C ALA A 77 -20.38 17.04 4.41
N VAL A 78 -19.60 16.07 4.85
CA VAL A 78 -18.45 15.52 4.11
C VAL A 78 -18.64 14.06 3.72
N ALA A 79 -19.65 13.41 4.30
CA ALA A 79 -20.06 12.06 3.98
C ALA A 79 -21.52 11.83 4.40
N TRP A 80 -22.08 10.71 3.95
CA TRP A 80 -23.43 10.29 4.28
C TRP A 80 -23.43 8.84 4.73
N PHE A 81 -24.23 8.55 5.75
CA PHE A 81 -24.48 7.18 6.17
C PHE A 81 -25.97 6.90 6.14
N VAL A 82 -26.35 5.76 5.60
CA VAL A 82 -27.74 5.31 5.52
C VAL A 82 -27.82 3.95 6.19
N ALA A 83 -28.82 3.72 7.03
CA ALA A 83 -29.01 2.43 7.68
C ALA A 83 -30.48 2.11 7.94
N HIS A 84 -30.81 0.82 7.90
CA HIS A 84 -32.12 0.32 8.30
C HIS A 84 -32.41 0.68 9.77
N GLU A 85 -33.68 0.88 10.12
CA GLU A 85 -34.12 1.34 11.44
C GLU A 85 -33.69 0.42 12.61
N ASP A 86 -33.46 -0.86 12.33
CA ASP A 86 -33.00 -1.85 13.32
C ASP A 86 -31.47 -1.87 13.52
N VAL A 87 -30.73 -1.03 12.82
CA VAL A 87 -29.26 -0.99 12.86
C VAL A 87 -28.78 0.13 13.77
N ASP A 88 -27.87 -0.17 14.69
CA ASP A 88 -27.11 0.85 15.41
C ASP A 88 -26.12 1.50 14.43
N PRO A 89 -26.33 2.77 14.05
CA PRO A 89 -25.51 3.42 13.03
C PRO A 89 -24.05 3.58 13.45
N THR A 90 -23.76 3.74 14.74
CA THR A 90 -22.40 3.94 15.23
C THR A 90 -21.59 2.65 15.14
N GLN A 91 -22.19 1.53 15.58
CA GLN A 91 -21.53 0.22 15.53
C GLN A 91 -21.33 -0.26 14.08
N GLU A 92 -22.30 0.00 13.21
CA GLU A 92 -22.23 -0.43 11.82
C GLU A 92 -21.18 0.36 11.02
N VAL A 93 -21.08 1.69 11.23
CA VAL A 93 -20.00 2.48 10.61
C VAL A 93 -18.63 2.06 11.12
N ASP A 94 -18.45 1.81 12.43
CA ASP A 94 -17.18 1.31 12.98
C ASP A 94 -16.77 -0.01 12.31
N LYS A 95 -17.71 -0.95 12.18
CA LYS A 95 -17.49 -2.21 11.46
C LYS A 95 -17.03 -1.96 10.02
N ILE A 96 -17.75 -1.12 9.27
CA ILE A 96 -17.41 -0.83 7.87
C ILE A 96 -16.02 -0.21 7.75
N LEU A 97 -15.71 0.81 8.57
CA LEU A 97 -14.44 1.52 8.51
C LEU A 97 -13.24 0.65 8.91
N ARG A 98 -13.42 -0.30 9.83
CA ARG A 98 -12.37 -1.28 10.19
C ARG A 98 -12.03 -2.22 9.03
N ILE A 99 -13.03 -2.59 8.24
CA ILE A 99 -12.87 -3.56 7.14
C ILE A 99 -12.45 -2.89 5.84
N SER A 100 -13.04 -1.74 5.52
CA SER A 100 -12.87 -1.02 4.26
C SER A 100 -13.20 0.47 4.42
N GLY A 101 -12.30 1.20 5.08
CA GLY A 101 -12.34 2.64 5.24
C GLY A 101 -11.91 3.43 3.99
N SER A 102 -11.48 4.67 4.21
CA SER A 102 -10.97 5.53 3.13
C SER A 102 -9.59 5.09 2.68
N PRO A 103 -9.34 4.84 1.38
CA PRO A 103 -8.01 4.47 0.87
C PRO A 103 -6.91 5.50 1.16
N TYR A 104 -7.28 6.73 1.53
CA TYR A 104 -6.37 7.81 1.85
C TYR A 104 -6.11 7.96 3.35
N GLU A 105 -6.78 7.15 4.18
CA GLU A 105 -6.48 7.05 5.59
C GLU A 105 -5.60 5.84 5.89
N PRO A 106 -4.75 5.91 6.91
CA PRO A 106 -4.05 4.74 7.40
C PRO A 106 -5.02 3.70 7.99
N ASP A 107 -4.56 2.45 8.04
CA ASP A 107 -5.35 1.31 8.54
C ASP A 107 -6.74 1.22 7.88
N HIS A 108 -6.83 1.53 6.58
CA HIS A 108 -8.11 1.59 5.86
C HIS A 108 -8.70 0.20 5.54
N GLY A 109 -8.00 -0.88 5.88
CA GLY A 109 -8.41 -2.23 5.50
C GLY A 109 -8.39 -2.43 3.98
N SER A 110 -9.35 -3.17 3.44
CA SER A 110 -9.37 -3.52 2.02
C SER A 110 -9.98 -2.41 1.16
N THR A 111 -9.33 -2.06 0.04
CA THR A 111 -9.85 -1.06 -0.92
C THR A 111 -10.64 -1.70 -2.07
N MET A 112 -10.66 -3.04 -2.13
CA MET A 112 -11.32 -3.84 -3.15
C MET A 112 -12.15 -4.94 -2.49
N ASN A 113 -13.04 -5.57 -3.26
CA ASN A 113 -13.74 -6.74 -2.79
C ASN A 113 -12.79 -7.94 -2.78
N ASN A 114 -12.68 -8.58 -1.63
CA ASN A 114 -11.87 -9.76 -1.37
C ASN A 114 -12.53 -10.64 -0.30
N ASP A 115 -11.87 -11.75 0.05
CA ASP A 115 -12.36 -12.70 1.07
C ASP A 115 -12.65 -12.00 2.41
N THR A 116 -11.77 -11.10 2.88
CA THR A 116 -11.97 -10.35 4.13
C THR A 116 -13.25 -9.50 4.11
N THR A 117 -13.49 -8.78 3.01
CA THR A 117 -14.70 -7.95 2.87
C THR A 117 -15.95 -8.81 2.75
N SER A 118 -15.87 -9.94 2.03
CA SER A 118 -16.96 -10.90 1.86
C SER A 118 -17.34 -11.57 3.18
N GLU A 119 -16.35 -12.02 3.95
CA GLU A 119 -16.53 -12.61 5.29
C GLU A 119 -17.10 -11.62 6.31
N ALA A 120 -16.77 -10.33 6.18
CA ALA A 120 -17.33 -9.30 7.04
C ALA A 120 -18.71 -8.79 6.55
N GLY A 121 -19.18 -9.21 5.39
CA GLY A 121 -20.41 -8.70 4.79
C GLY A 121 -20.30 -7.23 4.37
N VAL A 122 -19.15 -6.80 3.87
CA VAL A 122 -18.91 -5.45 3.36
C VAL A 122 -18.73 -5.52 1.85
N PHE A 123 -19.59 -4.85 1.09
CA PHE A 123 -19.44 -4.71 -0.36
C PHE A 123 -18.82 -3.35 -0.69
N VAL A 124 -17.66 -3.39 -1.33
CA VAL A 124 -16.81 -2.25 -1.64
C VAL A 124 -17.13 -1.73 -3.05
N ILE A 125 -17.40 -0.43 -3.14
CA ILE A 125 -17.55 0.31 -4.40
C ILE A 125 -16.45 1.38 -4.42
N ASN A 126 -15.50 1.23 -5.33
CA ASN A 126 -14.30 2.05 -5.46
C ASN A 126 -14.52 3.23 -6.42
N ARG A 127 -13.60 4.19 -6.50
CA ARG A 127 -13.69 5.39 -7.36
C ARG A 127 -13.92 5.09 -8.84
N TYR A 128 -13.49 3.91 -9.30
CA TYR A 128 -13.63 3.46 -10.68
C TYR A 128 -14.91 2.64 -10.94
N ASP A 129 -15.71 2.40 -9.91
CA ASP A 129 -16.93 1.59 -10.00
C ASP A 129 -18.18 2.44 -10.31
N TRP A 130 -18.02 3.76 -10.49
CA TRP A 130 -19.10 4.72 -10.69
C TRP A 130 -19.29 5.13 -12.16
N SER A 131 -20.44 5.77 -12.42
CA SER A 131 -20.87 6.49 -13.64
C SER A 131 -19.86 6.56 -14.78
N TYR A 132 -18.79 7.34 -14.59
CA TYR A 132 -17.83 7.66 -15.64
C TYR A 132 -17.23 6.42 -16.33
N TYR A 133 -17.08 5.32 -15.59
CA TYR A 133 -16.49 4.06 -16.06
C TYR A 133 -17.54 3.03 -16.48
N ASP A 134 -18.83 3.34 -16.35
CA ASP A 134 -19.94 2.47 -16.77
C ASP A 134 -20.87 3.18 -17.76
N ARG A 135 -20.94 2.69 -19.00
CA ARG A 135 -21.76 3.31 -20.06
C ARG A 135 -23.13 2.67 -20.25
N ARG A 136 -23.50 1.68 -19.44
CA ARG A 136 -24.79 0.97 -19.61
C ARG A 136 -25.94 1.95 -19.34
N CYS A 137 -26.88 2.04 -20.29
CA CYS A 137 -28.01 2.98 -20.25
C CYS A 137 -27.61 4.48 -20.24
N PHE A 138 -26.33 4.82 -20.42
CA PHE A 138 -25.88 6.21 -20.44
C PHE A 138 -26.50 7.00 -21.61
N ASP A 139 -26.53 6.41 -22.81
CA ASP A 139 -27.11 7.07 -24.00
C ASP A 139 -28.63 7.31 -23.87
N GLU A 140 -29.34 6.55 -23.01
CA GLU A 140 -30.79 6.69 -22.80
C GLU A 140 -31.13 7.77 -21.76
N ILE A 141 -30.35 7.84 -20.67
CA ILE A 141 -30.67 8.65 -19.49
C ILE A 141 -29.71 9.82 -19.28
N GLY A 142 -28.44 9.65 -19.63
CA GLY A 142 -27.36 10.58 -19.34
C GLY A 142 -27.07 10.73 -17.84
N GLU A 143 -26.34 11.79 -17.48
CA GLU A 143 -26.03 12.14 -16.08
C GLU A 143 -27.06 13.12 -15.46
N GLY A 144 -27.92 13.72 -16.29
CA GLY A 144 -28.90 14.72 -15.88
C GLY A 144 -28.39 16.15 -16.09
N GLN A 145 -28.95 17.11 -15.36
CA GLN A 145 -28.47 18.50 -15.38
C GLN A 145 -27.14 18.66 -14.63
N GLU A 146 -26.35 19.66 -14.99
CA GLU A 146 -25.08 20.02 -14.33
C GLU A 146 -25.29 21.18 -13.33
N GLU A 147 -24.40 21.29 -12.34
CA GLU A 147 -24.31 22.50 -11.51
C GLU A 147 -23.44 23.56 -12.20
N ASP A 148 -23.70 24.84 -11.92
CA ASP A 148 -22.91 25.94 -12.49
C ASP A 148 -21.53 26.05 -11.82
N ASP A 149 -21.48 25.81 -10.50
CA ASP A 149 -20.30 26.03 -9.65
C ASP A 149 -19.59 24.73 -9.25
N ASP A 150 -20.18 23.56 -9.51
CA ASP A 150 -19.59 22.24 -9.25
C ASP A 150 -19.74 21.34 -10.49
N THR A 151 -18.74 21.36 -11.36
CA THR A 151 -18.72 20.55 -12.59
C THR A 151 -18.67 19.05 -12.32
N LEU A 152 -18.33 18.63 -11.11
CA LEU A 152 -18.27 17.23 -10.69
C LEU A 152 -19.54 16.79 -9.95
N ALA A 153 -20.57 17.63 -9.85
CA ALA A 153 -21.77 17.38 -9.05
C ALA A 153 -22.48 16.05 -9.38
N ASN A 154 -22.46 15.61 -10.63
CA ASN A 154 -23.03 14.31 -11.04
C ASN A 154 -22.14 13.10 -10.70
N SER A 155 -20.84 13.34 -10.50
CA SER A 155 -19.84 12.34 -10.11
C SER A 155 -19.64 12.25 -8.59
N ASN A 156 -19.89 13.34 -7.85
CA ASN A 156 -19.78 13.40 -6.38
C ASN A 156 -21.12 13.17 -5.64
N SER A 157 -22.09 12.61 -6.35
CA SER A 157 -23.39 12.25 -5.80
C SER A 157 -23.83 10.84 -6.17
N VAL A 158 -24.73 10.29 -5.37
CA VAL A 158 -25.27 8.95 -5.55
C VAL A 158 -26.75 8.91 -5.17
N GLY A 159 -27.57 8.29 -6.00
CA GLY A 159 -28.93 7.93 -5.62
C GLY A 159 -28.97 6.54 -5.00
N ILE A 160 -29.85 6.36 -4.02
CA ILE A 160 -30.18 5.06 -3.43
C ILE A 160 -31.70 4.96 -3.41
N VAL A 161 -32.23 3.99 -4.14
CA VAL A 161 -33.65 3.95 -4.46
C VAL A 161 -34.18 2.53 -4.36
N ASP A 162 -35.35 2.36 -3.77
CA ASP A 162 -36.09 1.11 -3.87
C ASP A 162 -36.34 0.78 -5.35
N ARG A 163 -35.99 -0.46 -5.76
CA ARG A 163 -36.22 -0.95 -7.11
C ARG A 163 -37.63 -0.67 -7.65
N PHE A 164 -38.66 -0.77 -6.81
CA PHE A 164 -40.06 -0.47 -7.15
C PHE A 164 -40.25 0.94 -7.72
N ALA A 165 -39.53 1.92 -7.19
CA ALA A 165 -39.65 3.34 -7.56
C ALA A 165 -38.51 3.84 -8.47
N ALA A 166 -37.47 3.04 -8.70
CA ALA A 166 -36.22 3.42 -9.38
C ALA A 166 -36.45 4.22 -10.67
N ARG A 167 -37.22 3.68 -11.63
CA ARG A 167 -37.45 4.35 -12.92
C ARG A 167 -38.23 5.66 -12.81
N ALA A 168 -39.18 5.73 -11.87
CA ALA A 168 -39.98 6.93 -11.67
C ALA A 168 -39.14 8.06 -11.07
N LEU A 169 -38.29 7.74 -10.10
CA LEU A 169 -37.41 8.71 -9.46
C LEU A 169 -36.28 9.18 -10.39
N VAL A 170 -35.69 8.28 -11.19
CA VAL A 170 -34.72 8.68 -12.22
C VAL A 170 -35.31 9.72 -13.17
N LYS A 171 -36.52 9.49 -13.70
CA LYS A 171 -37.18 10.46 -14.58
C LYS A 171 -37.47 11.80 -13.89
N ARG A 172 -37.83 11.77 -12.61
CA ARG A 172 -38.05 12.98 -11.81
C ARG A 172 -36.76 13.79 -11.64
N TRP A 173 -35.65 13.11 -11.34
CA TRP A 173 -34.36 13.74 -11.06
C TRP A 173 -33.58 14.16 -12.31
N GLN A 174 -33.84 13.55 -13.47
CA GLN A 174 -33.15 13.83 -14.73
C GLN A 174 -33.19 15.32 -15.12
N GLY A 175 -34.31 16.00 -14.87
CA GLY A 175 -34.48 17.43 -15.13
C GLY A 175 -33.99 18.35 -14.00
N GLN A 176 -33.38 17.80 -12.96
CA GLN A 176 -32.95 18.53 -11.77
C GLN A 176 -31.43 18.47 -11.63
N ARG A 177 -30.86 19.59 -11.17
CA ARG A 177 -29.46 19.64 -10.78
C ARG A 177 -29.23 18.78 -9.53
N PRO A 178 -28.06 18.13 -9.39
CA PRO A 178 -27.76 17.22 -8.27
C PRO A 178 -28.09 17.78 -6.89
N SER A 179 -27.73 19.04 -6.61
CA SER A 179 -27.97 19.67 -5.30
C SER A 179 -29.46 19.87 -4.96
N ARG A 180 -30.34 19.79 -5.98
CA ARG A 180 -31.79 20.01 -5.88
C ARG A 180 -32.60 18.71 -5.99
N ARG A 181 -31.94 17.56 -6.09
CA ARG A 181 -32.62 16.27 -6.11
C ARG A 181 -33.06 15.96 -4.67
N ASP A 182 -34.32 16.27 -4.38
CA ASP A 182 -34.89 16.09 -3.04
C ASP A 182 -35.01 14.62 -2.64
N SER A 183 -35.07 14.38 -1.32
CA SER A 183 -35.50 13.11 -0.75
C SER A 183 -36.92 12.75 -1.19
N ALA A 184 -37.18 11.45 -1.31
CA ALA A 184 -38.48 10.91 -1.68
C ALA A 184 -38.83 9.71 -0.80
N GLU A 185 -40.11 9.34 -0.76
CA GLU A 185 -40.62 8.24 0.05
C GLU A 185 -39.88 6.91 -0.18
N HIS A 186 -39.40 6.66 -1.40
CA HIS A 186 -38.77 5.40 -1.79
C HIS A 186 -37.31 5.57 -2.25
N GLY A 187 -36.66 6.69 -1.92
CA GLY A 187 -35.27 6.87 -2.25
C GLY A 187 -34.71 8.21 -1.84
N ILE A 188 -33.38 8.29 -1.82
CA ILE A 188 -32.63 9.46 -1.43
C ILE A 188 -31.56 9.77 -2.48
N TRP A 189 -31.28 11.06 -2.67
CA TRP A 189 -30.11 11.53 -3.40
C TRP A 189 -29.10 12.09 -2.40
N LEU A 190 -27.89 11.55 -2.40
CA LEU A 190 -26.80 11.94 -1.51
C LEU A 190 -25.79 12.74 -2.32
N TYR A 191 -25.53 13.98 -1.93
CA TYR A 191 -24.63 14.90 -2.61
C TYR A 191 -23.58 15.40 -1.63
N ILE A 192 -22.31 15.37 -2.03
CA ILE A 192 -21.18 15.89 -1.25
C ILE A 192 -20.58 17.01 -2.10
N SER A 193 -20.81 18.27 -1.69
CA SER A 193 -20.29 19.46 -2.39
C SER A 193 -18.78 19.38 -2.50
N ASP A 194 -18.24 19.69 -3.68
CA ASP A 194 -16.79 19.75 -3.94
C ASP A 194 -16.06 18.42 -3.65
N GLY A 195 -16.82 17.31 -3.61
CA GLY A 195 -16.25 15.97 -3.46
C GLY A 195 -15.54 15.53 -4.73
N GLU A 196 -14.41 14.84 -4.57
CA GLU A 196 -13.69 14.17 -5.65
C GLU A 196 -13.37 12.73 -5.22
N TYR A 197 -13.30 11.82 -6.20
CA TYR A 197 -13.16 10.37 -6.05
C TYR A 197 -14.07 9.77 -4.97
N MET A 198 -15.23 9.31 -5.41
CA MET A 198 -16.25 8.81 -4.50
C MET A 198 -16.03 7.35 -4.13
N PHE A 199 -16.50 6.99 -2.94
CA PHE A 199 -16.42 5.64 -2.40
C PHE A 199 -17.75 5.27 -1.73
N GLY A 200 -18.12 4.01 -1.87
CA GLY A 200 -19.36 3.45 -1.35
C GLY A 200 -19.07 2.15 -0.63
N ARG A 201 -19.73 1.91 0.51
CA ARG A 201 -19.62 0.65 1.25
C ARG A 201 -21.01 0.21 1.68
N PHE A 202 -21.51 -0.91 1.17
CA PHE A 202 -22.70 -1.53 1.73
C PHE A 202 -22.31 -2.46 2.88
N GLY A 203 -22.97 -2.33 4.03
CA GLY A 203 -22.94 -3.34 5.08
C GLY A 203 -24.12 -4.29 4.94
N PHE A 204 -23.85 -5.60 4.95
CA PHE A 204 -24.84 -6.66 4.90
C PHE A 204 -25.14 -7.19 6.31
N ASN A 205 -26.32 -7.78 6.45
CA ASN A 205 -26.71 -8.52 7.65
C ASN A 205 -25.77 -9.71 7.91
N ASP A 206 -25.85 -10.28 9.11
CA ASP A 206 -24.91 -11.33 9.56
C ASP A 206 -25.00 -12.65 8.75
N THR A 207 -26.03 -12.80 7.93
CA THR A 207 -26.19 -13.94 7.00
C THR A 207 -25.75 -13.61 5.57
N HIS A 208 -25.26 -12.39 5.33
CA HIS A 208 -24.82 -11.88 4.04
C HIS A 208 -25.88 -11.91 2.93
N THR A 209 -27.16 -11.88 3.31
CA THR A 209 -28.29 -12.04 2.37
C THR A 209 -28.90 -10.72 1.92
N ALA A 210 -28.76 -9.66 2.72
CA ALA A 210 -29.33 -8.36 2.41
C ALA A 210 -28.50 -7.22 3.01
N ALA A 211 -28.28 -6.17 2.23
CA ALA A 211 -27.74 -4.90 2.69
C ALA A 211 -28.66 -4.30 3.76
N ARG A 212 -28.06 -3.74 4.80
CA ARG A 212 -28.73 -3.04 5.90
C ARG A 212 -28.20 -1.64 6.13
N SER A 213 -27.10 -1.28 5.46
CA SER A 213 -26.46 0.02 5.58
C SER A 213 -25.67 0.38 4.32
N PHE A 214 -25.41 1.67 4.14
CA PHE A 214 -24.57 2.22 3.08
C PHE A 214 -23.82 3.46 3.57
N LEU A 215 -22.49 3.45 3.43
CA LEU A 215 -21.60 4.59 3.70
C LEU A 215 -21.14 5.18 2.36
N PHE A 216 -21.30 6.50 2.20
CA PHE A 216 -20.87 7.26 1.02
C PHE A 216 -19.94 8.40 1.41
N PHE A 217 -18.77 8.45 0.80
CA PHE A 217 -17.73 9.42 1.14
C PHE A 217 -16.81 9.72 -0.05
N SER A 218 -15.90 10.68 0.12
CA SER A 218 -14.95 11.14 -0.91
C SER A 218 -13.50 10.94 -0.45
N GLU A 219 -12.52 11.19 -1.31
CA GLU A 219 -11.11 11.20 -0.89
C GLU A 219 -10.83 12.21 0.23
N ASN A 220 -11.59 13.31 0.25
CA ASN A 220 -11.44 14.40 1.20
C ASN A 220 -12.07 14.10 2.58
N THR A 221 -12.71 12.94 2.74
CA THR A 221 -13.33 12.55 4.01
C THR A 221 -12.29 11.94 4.95
N GLU A 222 -11.89 12.71 5.97
CA GLU A 222 -11.06 12.25 7.08
C GLU A 222 -11.94 11.82 8.26
N PHE A 223 -12.08 10.51 8.48
CA PHE A 223 -12.93 9.92 9.52
C PHE A 223 -12.41 10.18 10.94
N THR A 224 -11.13 10.48 11.12
CA THR A 224 -10.60 10.98 12.40
C THR A 224 -11.04 12.41 12.73
N LYS A 225 -11.65 13.13 11.77
CA LYS A 225 -12.24 14.47 11.95
C LYS A 225 -13.72 14.52 11.60
N THR A 226 -14.33 13.41 11.23
CA THR A 226 -15.74 13.34 10.85
C THR A 226 -16.57 12.77 11.99
N SER A 227 -17.76 13.31 12.25
CA SER A 227 -18.70 12.81 13.27
C SER A 227 -20.13 12.69 12.74
N PHE A 228 -20.98 11.96 13.47
CA PHE A 228 -22.42 12.05 13.29
C PHE A 228 -22.92 13.42 13.75
N LEU A 229 -23.84 14.01 12.98
CA LEU A 229 -24.52 15.23 13.43
C LEU A 229 -25.27 14.97 14.75
N GLY A 230 -24.90 15.71 15.80
CA GLY A 230 -25.52 15.67 17.12
C GLY A 230 -24.80 14.81 18.17
N ILE A 231 -23.78 14.05 17.79
CA ILE A 231 -22.93 13.30 18.72
C ILE A 231 -21.55 13.96 18.85
N PRO A 232 -21.05 14.17 20.08
CA PRO A 232 -19.65 14.53 20.30
C PRO A 232 -18.74 13.31 20.10
N GLY A 233 -17.72 13.43 19.25
CA GLY A 233 -16.74 12.36 18.98
C GLY A 233 -16.67 12.00 17.50
N THR A 234 -15.47 11.62 17.06
CA THR A 234 -15.17 11.31 15.65
C THR A 234 -15.40 9.83 15.35
N LEU A 235 -15.58 9.49 14.08
CA LEU A 235 -15.86 8.12 13.64
C LEU A 235 -14.63 7.20 13.76
N ARG A 236 -13.43 7.79 13.75
CA ARG A 236 -12.19 7.10 14.11
C ARG A 236 -11.41 7.89 15.15
N GLU A 237 -10.66 7.18 15.96
CA GLU A 237 -9.68 7.78 16.86
C GLU A 237 -8.46 8.22 16.06
N TYR A 238 -8.00 9.45 16.30
CA TYR A 238 -6.74 9.90 15.76
C TYR A 238 -5.58 9.19 16.49
N MET A 239 -4.71 8.54 15.72
CA MET A 239 -3.45 8.01 16.23
C MET A 239 -2.29 8.67 15.49
N THR A 240 -1.32 9.16 16.24
CA THR A 240 -0.05 9.61 15.67
C THR A 240 0.64 8.45 14.93
N PRO A 241 1.51 8.76 13.95
CA PRO A 241 2.38 7.76 13.31
C PRO A 241 3.07 6.81 14.29
N GLN A 242 3.62 7.35 15.38
CA GLN A 242 4.31 6.56 16.40
C GLN A 242 3.36 5.60 17.12
N GLU A 243 2.23 6.10 17.62
CA GLU A 243 1.24 5.27 18.35
C GLU A 243 0.69 4.15 17.46
N ARG A 244 0.47 4.45 16.18
CA ARG A 244 0.00 3.47 15.19
C ARG A 244 1.04 2.39 14.96
N PHE A 245 2.30 2.76 14.71
CA PHE A 245 3.36 1.78 14.50
C PHE A 245 3.57 0.89 15.74
N GLU A 246 3.57 1.48 16.94
CA GLU A 246 3.66 0.72 18.19
C GLU A 246 2.47 -0.23 18.38
N ARG A 247 1.25 0.17 17.96
CA ARG A 247 0.06 -0.69 17.97
C ARG A 247 0.23 -1.86 17.01
N GLN A 248 0.62 -1.60 15.76
CA GLN A 248 0.82 -2.63 14.74
C GLN A 248 1.90 -3.65 15.16
N LEU A 249 2.97 -3.20 15.84
CA LEU A 249 3.96 -4.11 16.43
C LEU A 249 3.35 -5.02 17.51
N ARG A 250 2.47 -4.50 18.38
CA ARG A 250 1.76 -5.30 19.40
C ARG A 250 0.75 -6.26 18.79
N GLU A 251 0.11 -5.86 17.70
CA GLU A 251 -0.86 -6.66 16.95
C GLU A 251 -0.18 -7.75 16.09
N GLY A 252 1.14 -7.69 15.94
CA GLY A 252 1.90 -8.68 15.18
C GLY A 252 1.74 -8.54 13.67
N VAL A 253 1.53 -7.31 13.18
CA VAL A 253 1.49 -6.99 11.75
C VAL A 253 2.77 -7.46 11.08
N ASP A 254 2.63 -8.06 9.89
CA ASP A 254 3.76 -8.54 9.10
C ASP A 254 4.46 -7.39 8.37
N PHE A 255 5.68 -7.06 8.80
CA PHE A 255 6.53 -6.04 8.17
C PHE A 255 7.63 -6.65 7.28
N SER A 256 7.47 -7.90 6.85
CA SER A 256 8.38 -8.54 5.89
C SER A 256 8.41 -7.82 4.54
N GLY A 257 7.27 -7.23 4.14
CA GLY A 257 7.07 -6.57 2.86
C GLY A 257 6.74 -7.52 1.71
N MET A 258 6.43 -8.80 1.99
CA MET A 258 6.16 -9.79 0.95
C MET A 258 4.90 -9.50 0.15
N ASP A 259 3.86 -8.94 0.78
CA ASP A 259 2.64 -8.53 0.09
C ASP A 259 2.97 -7.43 -0.94
N ASN A 260 3.79 -6.44 -0.57
CA ASN A 260 4.27 -5.42 -1.50
C ASN A 260 5.08 -6.04 -2.67
N VAL A 261 5.92 -7.04 -2.42
CA VAL A 261 6.66 -7.73 -3.51
C VAL A 261 5.70 -8.41 -4.48
N GLN A 262 4.70 -9.14 -3.95
CA GLN A 262 3.70 -9.81 -4.77
C GLN A 262 2.87 -8.81 -5.59
N ASP A 263 2.50 -7.68 -4.99
CA ASP A 263 1.80 -6.60 -5.67
C ASP A 263 2.65 -5.98 -6.78
N MET A 264 3.91 -5.66 -6.51
CA MET A 264 4.82 -5.07 -7.52
C MET A 264 5.09 -6.04 -8.69
N VAL A 265 5.22 -7.34 -8.42
CA VAL A 265 5.39 -8.37 -9.46
C VAL A 265 4.10 -8.57 -10.26
N SER A 266 2.94 -8.68 -9.60
CA SER A 266 1.66 -8.88 -10.28
C SER A 266 1.29 -7.69 -11.17
N CYS A 267 1.67 -6.49 -10.76
CA CYS A 267 1.50 -5.26 -11.53
C CYS A 267 2.62 -5.02 -12.56
N GLN A 268 3.59 -5.93 -12.69
CA GLN A 268 4.73 -5.84 -13.62
C GLN A 268 5.62 -4.60 -13.42
N TYR A 269 5.62 -4.01 -12.22
CA TYR A 269 6.55 -2.93 -11.87
C TYR A 269 7.99 -3.44 -11.78
N VAL A 270 8.15 -4.66 -11.30
CA VAL A 270 9.43 -5.37 -11.24
C VAL A 270 9.26 -6.79 -11.76
N SER A 271 10.35 -7.38 -12.24
CA SER A 271 10.36 -8.77 -12.74
C SER A 271 11.46 -9.55 -12.05
N PRO A 272 11.15 -10.66 -11.35
CA PRO A 272 12.18 -11.52 -10.80
C PRO A 272 12.97 -12.21 -11.93
N PRO A 273 14.27 -12.47 -11.73
CA PRO A 273 15.01 -13.37 -12.61
C PRO A 273 14.35 -14.77 -12.68
N PRO A 274 14.69 -15.59 -13.69
CA PRO A 274 14.27 -16.98 -13.73
C PRO A 274 14.61 -17.70 -12.42
N ALA A 275 13.73 -18.57 -11.94
CA ALA A 275 13.94 -19.29 -10.68
C ALA A 275 15.25 -20.11 -10.63
N SER A 276 15.80 -20.48 -11.78
CA SER A 276 17.10 -21.16 -11.91
C SER A 276 18.31 -20.25 -11.66
N GLU A 277 18.13 -18.93 -11.71
CA GLU A 277 19.17 -17.93 -11.49
C GLU A 277 19.14 -17.36 -10.07
N LEU A 278 18.04 -17.54 -9.33
CA LEU A 278 17.94 -17.17 -7.93
C LEU A 278 18.86 -18.04 -7.06
N ILE A 279 19.63 -17.40 -6.19
CA ILE A 279 20.62 -18.04 -5.31
C ILE A 279 20.23 -17.81 -3.85
N GLY A 280 20.57 -18.77 -3.01
CA GLY A 280 20.17 -18.84 -1.61
C GLY A 280 18.88 -19.66 -1.38
N PRO A 281 18.33 -19.67 -0.16
CA PRO A 281 18.87 -19.02 1.03
C PRO A 281 20.25 -19.60 1.43
N TYR A 282 21.12 -18.75 1.94
CA TYR A 282 22.45 -19.15 2.41
C TYR A 282 22.40 -19.72 3.84
N ASP A 283 23.39 -20.52 4.21
CA ASP A 283 23.55 -20.93 5.60
C ASP A 283 23.96 -19.70 6.44
N PRO A 284 23.34 -19.41 7.59
CA PRO A 284 23.73 -18.28 8.44
C PRO A 284 25.20 -18.29 8.89
N SER A 285 25.89 -19.43 8.82
CA SER A 285 27.35 -19.51 9.04
C SER A 285 28.16 -18.84 7.92
N ASP A 286 27.63 -18.74 6.70
CA ASP A 286 28.23 -18.04 5.57
C ASP A 286 28.07 -16.50 5.68
N TYR A 287 27.26 -15.99 6.62
CA TYR A 287 26.98 -14.55 6.74
C TYR A 287 28.22 -13.72 7.07
N ILE A 288 28.56 -12.82 6.13
CA ILE A 288 29.76 -11.99 6.17
C ILE A 288 29.57 -10.67 6.93
N LEU A 289 28.33 -10.25 7.20
CA LEU A 289 28.01 -9.06 7.99
C LEU A 289 27.38 -9.47 9.32
N ARG A 290 27.98 -9.07 10.45
CA ARG A 290 27.36 -9.18 11.79
C ARG A 290 26.53 -7.93 12.09
N GLU A 291 25.76 -8.00 13.17
CA GLU A 291 24.96 -6.88 13.67
C GLU A 291 25.74 -5.57 13.77
N GLN A 292 26.95 -5.57 14.35
CA GLN A 292 27.75 -4.34 14.45
C GLN A 292 28.12 -3.77 13.08
N ASP A 293 28.42 -4.64 12.11
CA ASP A 293 28.76 -4.23 10.76
C ASP A 293 27.55 -3.54 10.10
N ILE A 294 26.35 -4.13 10.23
CA ILE A 294 25.13 -3.60 9.62
C ILE A 294 24.71 -2.28 10.27
N GLU A 295 24.83 -2.15 11.59
CA GLU A 295 24.57 -0.89 12.31
C GLU A 295 25.56 0.23 11.92
N ALA A 296 26.83 -0.12 11.70
CA ALA A 296 27.82 0.82 11.16
C ALA A 296 27.45 1.31 9.76
N LEU A 297 27.05 0.39 8.87
CA LEU A 297 26.61 0.74 7.50
C LEU A 297 25.37 1.63 7.49
N ARG A 298 24.40 1.35 8.38
CA ARG A 298 23.16 2.14 8.54
C ARG A 298 23.45 3.55 9.05
N SER A 299 24.36 3.69 10.01
CA SER A 299 24.65 4.99 10.65
C SER A 299 25.63 5.86 9.84
N TYR A 300 26.37 5.27 8.89
CA TYR A 300 27.38 5.96 8.11
C TYR A 300 26.81 6.99 7.13
N ARG A 301 27.51 8.11 6.97
CA ARG A 301 27.24 9.14 5.95
C ARG A 301 28.54 9.52 5.25
N GLU A 302 28.52 9.49 3.93
CA GLU A 302 29.59 10.08 3.16
C GLU A 302 29.41 11.60 3.09
N GLY A 303 30.49 12.35 3.33
CA GLY A 303 30.43 13.80 3.58
C GLY A 303 29.88 14.59 2.40
N ASN A 304 28.57 14.93 2.46
CA ASN A 304 27.89 16.13 1.91
C ASN A 304 26.36 16.15 2.12
N ALA A 305 25.80 15.29 2.97
CA ALA A 305 24.35 15.26 3.24
C ALA A 305 23.83 16.34 4.21
N SER A 306 24.57 17.42 4.46
CA SER A 306 24.07 18.58 5.22
C SER A 306 23.61 19.69 4.28
N HIS A 307 22.55 19.44 3.50
CA HIS A 307 21.95 20.52 2.70
C HIS A 307 21.21 21.57 3.54
N ASN A 308 21.04 21.38 4.85
CA ASN A 308 20.36 22.36 5.72
C ASN A 308 20.83 22.40 7.20
N GLY A 309 21.99 21.81 7.54
CA GLY A 309 22.50 21.82 8.93
C GLY A 309 21.68 21.01 9.95
N VAL A 310 20.70 20.22 9.49
CA VAL A 310 20.02 19.22 10.30
C VAL A 310 20.68 17.87 10.01
N GLU A 311 21.22 17.24 11.05
CA GLU A 311 21.77 15.89 10.98
C GLU A 311 20.61 14.93 10.64
N LEU A 312 20.68 14.29 9.47
CA LEU A 312 19.68 13.30 9.04
C LEU A 312 19.86 12.03 9.90
N THR A 313 19.09 11.96 10.99
CA THR A 313 18.99 10.77 11.83
C THR A 313 18.36 9.65 11.01
N ILE A 314 19.17 8.65 10.61
CA ILE A 314 18.59 7.40 10.10
C ILE A 314 18.00 6.64 11.28
N HIS A 315 16.76 6.23 11.10
CA HIS A 315 16.03 5.44 12.06
C HIS A 315 16.75 4.11 12.37
N GLU A 316 16.64 3.65 13.61
CA GLU A 316 17.18 2.35 14.02
C GLU A 316 16.28 1.20 13.53
N PHE A 317 16.77 -0.03 13.65
CA PHE A 317 15.94 -1.22 13.51
C PHE A 317 15.12 -1.48 14.77
N VAL A 318 14.00 -2.19 14.64
CA VAL A 318 13.14 -2.58 15.78
C VAL A 318 13.36 -4.05 16.15
N ASP A 319 13.45 -4.37 17.44
CA ASP A 319 13.89 -5.67 17.95
C ASP A 319 13.23 -6.92 17.34
N PRO A 320 11.89 -7.01 17.14
CA PRO A 320 11.28 -8.17 16.49
C PRO A 320 11.70 -8.36 15.02
N TRP A 321 12.19 -7.30 14.36
CA TRP A 321 12.50 -7.28 12.94
C TRP A 321 14.00 -7.07 12.61
N LYS A 322 14.85 -6.84 13.62
CA LYS A 322 16.31 -6.73 13.47
C LYS A 322 16.92 -7.92 12.74
N GLN A 323 16.70 -9.12 13.25
CA GLN A 323 17.28 -10.32 12.65
C GLN A 323 16.77 -10.58 11.22
N PRO A 324 15.47 -10.42 10.90
CA PRO A 324 14.98 -10.43 9.52
C PRO A 324 15.68 -9.42 8.59
N VAL A 325 15.96 -8.19 9.05
CA VAL A 325 16.74 -7.22 8.26
C VAL A 325 18.17 -7.71 8.06
N PHE A 326 18.83 -8.23 9.10
CA PHE A 326 20.20 -8.72 9.01
C PHE A 326 20.35 -9.90 8.06
N ASN A 327 19.38 -10.81 8.07
CA ASN A 327 19.33 -11.93 7.14
C ASN A 327 19.16 -11.42 5.72
N LEU A 328 18.16 -10.56 5.46
CA LEU A 328 17.92 -10.00 4.13
C LEU A 328 19.17 -9.33 3.54
N VAL A 329 19.85 -8.52 4.35
CA VAL A 329 21.07 -7.82 3.95
C VAL A 329 22.21 -8.79 3.62
N ASN A 330 22.43 -9.81 4.46
CA ASN A 330 23.43 -10.83 4.15
C ASN A 330 23.08 -11.63 2.89
N GLU A 331 21.81 -12.01 2.70
CA GLU A 331 21.36 -12.76 1.52
C GLU A 331 21.58 -11.96 0.24
N MET A 332 21.27 -10.67 0.24
CA MET A 332 21.57 -9.76 -0.88
C MET A 332 23.08 -9.65 -1.10
N ALA A 333 23.86 -9.44 -0.03
CA ALA A 333 25.32 -9.31 -0.09
C ALA A 333 25.98 -10.56 -0.69
N LEU A 334 25.61 -11.75 -0.22
CA LEU A 334 26.18 -13.01 -0.67
C LEU A 334 25.76 -13.34 -2.11
N SER A 335 24.50 -13.06 -2.49
CA SER A 335 24.05 -13.24 -3.87
C SER A 335 24.82 -12.34 -4.85
N TYR A 336 25.07 -11.09 -4.48
CA TYR A 336 25.90 -10.17 -5.26
C TYR A 336 27.34 -10.70 -5.38
N LEU A 337 27.93 -11.16 -4.28
CA LEU A 337 29.29 -11.71 -4.28
C LEU A 337 29.42 -12.96 -5.16
N GLU A 338 28.48 -13.88 -5.08
CA GLU A 338 28.53 -15.14 -5.83
C GLU A 338 28.18 -14.96 -7.31
N HIS A 339 27.17 -14.15 -7.62
CA HIS A 339 26.71 -13.97 -8.99
C HIS A 339 27.53 -12.92 -9.75
N PHE A 340 27.76 -11.75 -9.17
CA PHE A 340 28.43 -10.64 -9.86
C PHE A 340 29.94 -10.65 -9.66
N VAL A 341 30.43 -10.84 -8.42
CA VAL A 341 31.86 -10.64 -8.14
C VAL A 341 32.70 -11.88 -8.47
N LEU A 342 32.24 -13.07 -8.06
CA LEU A 342 32.98 -14.33 -8.19
C LEU A 342 33.37 -14.68 -9.65
N PRO A 343 32.55 -14.45 -10.69
CA PRO A 343 32.96 -14.72 -12.07
C PRO A 343 34.23 -13.98 -12.48
N HIS A 344 34.39 -12.73 -12.03
CA HIS A 344 35.47 -11.83 -12.43
C HIS A 344 36.70 -11.86 -11.50
N LEU A 345 36.64 -12.61 -10.40
CA LEU A 345 37.75 -12.78 -9.46
C LEU A 345 38.85 -13.72 -10.02
N GLY A 346 40.13 -13.34 -9.87
CA GLY A 346 41.28 -14.21 -10.20
C GLY A 346 42.14 -13.80 -11.41
N GLY A 347 41.97 -12.60 -11.96
CA GLY A 347 42.88 -12.03 -12.95
C GLY A 347 44.16 -11.43 -12.33
N GLU A 348 45.22 -11.24 -13.13
CA GLU A 348 46.49 -10.68 -12.65
C GLU A 348 46.42 -9.18 -12.33
N ASN A 349 45.42 -8.46 -12.87
CA ASN A 349 45.30 -7.00 -12.82
C ASN A 349 44.00 -6.52 -12.15
N VAL A 350 44.13 -5.88 -10.98
CA VAL A 350 43.03 -5.32 -10.19
C VAL A 350 42.34 -4.15 -10.87
N ALA A 351 43.07 -3.34 -11.66
CA ALA A 351 42.47 -2.22 -12.39
C ALA A 351 41.53 -2.70 -13.50
N GLU A 352 41.88 -3.79 -14.19
CA GLU A 352 40.98 -4.38 -15.20
C GLU A 352 39.77 -5.07 -14.57
N MET A 353 39.94 -5.64 -13.37
CA MET A 353 38.81 -6.14 -12.58
C MET A 353 37.84 -5.02 -12.23
N ALA A 354 38.33 -3.87 -11.77
CA ALA A 354 37.49 -2.72 -11.44
C ALA A 354 36.65 -2.26 -12.64
N LYS A 355 37.26 -2.14 -13.82
CA LYS A 355 36.54 -1.77 -15.06
C LYS A 355 35.53 -2.82 -15.51
N THR A 356 35.80 -4.09 -15.24
CA THR A 356 34.88 -5.19 -15.59
C THR A 356 33.66 -5.22 -14.67
N LEU A 357 33.88 -4.97 -13.36
CA LEU A 357 32.82 -4.93 -12.37
C LEU A 357 31.95 -3.67 -12.49
N PHE A 358 32.54 -2.56 -12.93
CA PHE A 358 31.87 -1.26 -13.05
C PHE A 358 32.10 -0.70 -14.46
N PRO A 359 31.42 -1.22 -15.50
CA PRO A 359 31.65 -0.84 -16.89
C PRO A 359 31.38 0.65 -17.19
N ASP A 360 30.45 1.28 -16.47
CA ASP A 360 30.08 2.68 -16.66
C ASP A 360 30.88 3.66 -15.77
N TYR A 361 32.08 3.28 -15.33
CA TYR A 361 32.91 4.04 -14.38
C TYR A 361 33.37 5.45 -14.84
N GLU A 362 33.21 5.79 -16.13
CA GLU A 362 33.51 7.11 -16.71
C GLU A 362 32.25 7.90 -17.07
N LYS A 363 31.05 7.37 -16.77
CA LYS A 363 29.78 8.01 -17.10
C LYS A 363 29.66 9.35 -16.37
N ASP A 364 29.57 10.43 -17.14
CA ASP A 364 29.29 11.75 -16.60
C ASP A 364 27.78 11.88 -16.37
N SER A 365 27.35 11.62 -15.13
CA SER A 365 25.96 11.74 -14.71
C SER A 365 25.83 12.58 -13.44
N GLN A 366 24.69 13.26 -13.32
CA GLN A 366 24.27 13.93 -12.09
C GLN A 366 22.83 13.47 -11.78
N PRO A 367 22.59 12.74 -10.67
CA PRO A 367 23.57 12.28 -9.67
C PRO A 367 24.62 11.30 -10.23
N ILE A 368 25.71 11.11 -9.48
CA ILE A 368 26.79 10.17 -9.84
C ILE A 368 26.20 8.75 -9.91
N SER A 369 26.51 8.00 -10.97
CA SER A 369 26.02 6.63 -11.11
C SER A 369 26.65 5.67 -10.10
N LEU A 370 25.94 4.59 -9.81
CA LEU A 370 26.39 3.53 -8.90
C LEU A 370 27.75 2.94 -9.31
N ASP A 371 27.99 2.78 -10.61
CA ASP A 371 29.25 2.29 -11.17
C ASP A 371 30.42 3.26 -10.92
N VAL A 372 30.23 4.56 -11.13
CA VAL A 372 31.28 5.58 -10.91
C VAL A 372 31.67 5.62 -9.43
N ALA A 373 30.69 5.59 -8.54
CA ALA A 373 30.93 5.59 -7.10
C ALA A 373 31.59 4.28 -6.65
N SER A 374 31.09 3.12 -7.10
CA SER A 374 31.65 1.81 -6.78
C SER A 374 33.07 1.66 -7.30
N TYR A 375 33.37 2.11 -8.52
CA TYR A 375 34.73 2.12 -9.07
C TYR A 375 35.69 2.96 -8.24
N ARG A 376 35.25 4.14 -7.76
CA ARG A 376 36.06 4.99 -6.86
C ARG A 376 36.34 4.26 -5.55
N HIS A 377 35.31 3.72 -4.91
CA HIS A 377 35.44 3.00 -3.64
C HIS A 377 36.28 1.73 -3.74
N PHE A 378 36.20 1.03 -4.86
CA PHE A 378 37.02 -0.16 -5.13
C PHE A 378 38.50 0.20 -5.22
N ASN A 379 38.86 1.26 -5.94
CA ASN A 379 40.25 1.66 -6.16
C ASN A 379 40.86 2.46 -4.99
N GLN A 380 40.02 3.10 -4.18
CA GLN A 380 40.44 3.94 -3.05
C GLN A 380 39.72 3.52 -1.76
N PRO A 381 39.86 2.25 -1.32
CA PRO A 381 39.08 1.74 -0.19
C PRO A 381 39.38 2.43 1.14
N ASP A 382 40.54 3.11 1.24
CA ASP A 382 41.02 3.80 2.44
C ASP A 382 40.66 5.30 2.51
N GLN A 383 40.11 5.89 1.44
CA GLN A 383 39.94 7.34 1.35
C GLN A 383 38.71 7.86 2.11
N SER A 384 37.65 7.06 2.21
CA SER A 384 36.40 7.37 2.92
C SER A 384 36.03 6.17 3.79
N LEU A 385 36.69 6.00 4.93
CA LEU A 385 36.40 4.89 5.83
C LEU A 385 35.00 5.01 6.44
N ILE A 386 34.32 3.87 6.55
CA ILE A 386 33.04 3.76 7.23
C ILE A 386 33.32 3.63 8.73
N THR A 387 32.89 4.60 9.52
CA THR A 387 33.08 4.60 10.98
C THR A 387 32.46 3.34 11.60
N ASP A 388 33.16 2.73 12.55
CA ASP A 388 32.77 1.51 13.27
C ASP A 388 32.54 0.23 12.42
N PHE A 389 32.81 0.28 11.11
CA PHE A 389 32.78 -0.88 10.22
C PHE A 389 34.17 -1.54 10.15
N ASP A 390 34.30 -2.75 10.71
CA ASP A 390 35.56 -3.51 10.69
C ASP A 390 35.78 -4.18 9.33
N MET A 391 36.22 -3.37 8.36
CA MET A 391 36.55 -3.82 7.01
C MET A 391 37.54 -4.98 6.99
N SER A 392 38.45 -5.08 7.97
CA SER A 392 39.45 -6.15 8.01
C SER A 392 38.79 -7.49 8.30
N ARG A 393 37.90 -7.55 9.30
CA ARG A 393 37.16 -8.78 9.65
C ARG A 393 36.12 -9.16 8.61
N VAL A 394 35.44 -8.19 8.01
CA VAL A 394 34.49 -8.45 6.91
C VAL A 394 35.24 -8.99 5.69
N SER A 395 36.40 -8.40 5.35
CA SER A 395 37.25 -8.87 4.24
C SER A 395 37.69 -10.33 4.41
N VAL A 396 38.01 -10.77 5.63
CA VAL A 396 38.37 -12.18 5.91
C VAL A 396 37.18 -13.11 5.62
N ARG A 397 35.99 -12.80 6.15
CA ARG A 397 34.79 -13.63 5.93
C ARG A 397 34.36 -13.64 4.46
N LEU A 398 34.44 -12.49 3.80
CA LEU A 398 34.17 -12.35 2.37
C LEU A 398 35.12 -13.23 1.54
N ARG A 399 36.41 -13.23 1.88
CA ARG A 399 37.40 -14.11 1.26
C ARG A 399 37.06 -15.58 1.47
N GLU A 400 36.78 -15.99 2.71
CA GLU A 400 36.41 -17.37 3.05
C GLU A 400 35.18 -17.85 2.27
N PHE A 401 34.16 -17.00 2.17
CA PHE A 401 32.96 -17.27 1.37
C PHE A 401 33.29 -17.46 -0.13
N LEU A 402 34.04 -16.54 -0.73
CA LEU A 402 34.40 -16.65 -2.15
C LEU A 402 35.29 -17.86 -2.44
N GLU A 403 36.24 -18.16 -1.55
CA GLU A 403 37.11 -19.33 -1.65
C GLU A 403 36.29 -20.63 -1.59
N SER A 404 35.32 -20.72 -0.66
CA SER A 404 34.47 -21.91 -0.51
C SER A 404 33.58 -22.19 -1.72
N ARG A 405 33.22 -21.16 -2.48
CA ARG A 405 32.41 -21.25 -3.72
C ARG A 405 33.24 -21.42 -4.99
N SER A 406 34.57 -21.29 -4.91
CA SER A 406 35.47 -21.32 -6.07
C SER A 406 35.95 -22.70 -6.53
N GLN A 407 35.39 -23.79 -5.94
CA GLN A 407 35.88 -25.19 -5.81
C GLN A 407 36.56 -25.89 -7.02
N HIS A 408 36.59 -25.30 -8.22
CA HIS A 408 37.18 -25.88 -9.42
C HIS A 408 38.15 -24.97 -10.20
N LYS A 409 38.44 -23.76 -9.73
CA LYS A 409 39.39 -22.85 -10.38
C LYS A 409 40.45 -22.39 -9.38
N SER A 410 41.73 -22.60 -9.68
CA SER A 410 42.83 -21.96 -8.95
C SER A 410 42.76 -20.46 -9.21
N ARG A 411 41.96 -19.75 -8.41
CA ARG A 411 41.82 -18.29 -8.44
C ARG A 411 42.72 -17.70 -7.35
N VAL A 412 43.50 -16.69 -7.69
CA VAL A 412 44.27 -15.92 -6.69
C VAL A 412 43.40 -14.75 -6.23
N PHE A 413 43.03 -14.75 -4.96
CA PHE A 413 42.25 -13.68 -4.33
C PHE A 413 43.20 -12.65 -3.71
N ARG A 414 43.49 -11.57 -4.44
CA ARG A 414 44.43 -10.53 -3.97
C ARG A 414 43.81 -9.67 -2.86
N ASP A 415 44.61 -9.29 -1.87
CA ASP A 415 44.14 -8.52 -0.70
C ASP A 415 43.58 -7.14 -1.08
N ASP A 416 44.20 -6.46 -2.05
CA ASP A 416 43.74 -5.18 -2.58
C ASP A 416 42.34 -5.28 -3.20
N ALA A 417 42.10 -6.30 -4.03
CA ALA A 417 40.79 -6.56 -4.61
C ALA A 417 39.72 -6.89 -3.55
N ILE A 418 40.03 -7.76 -2.59
CA ILE A 418 39.09 -8.13 -1.51
C ILE A 418 38.70 -6.90 -0.67
N ARG A 419 39.66 -6.04 -0.33
CA ARG A 419 39.39 -4.78 0.39
C ARG A 419 38.54 -3.83 -0.44
N GLY A 420 38.82 -3.71 -1.74
CA GLY A 420 38.01 -2.92 -2.67
C GLY A 420 36.55 -3.40 -2.73
N ILE A 421 36.33 -4.70 -2.90
CA ILE A 421 34.99 -5.32 -2.90
C ILE A 421 34.28 -5.06 -1.56
N CYS A 422 34.98 -5.24 -0.44
CA CYS A 422 34.42 -4.96 0.88
C CYS A 422 33.96 -3.50 1.03
N ARG A 423 34.71 -2.54 0.47
CA ARG A 423 34.32 -1.12 0.52
C ARG A 423 33.12 -0.81 -0.38
N VAL A 424 33.06 -1.40 -1.57
CA VAL A 424 31.92 -1.28 -2.49
C VAL A 424 30.66 -1.84 -1.86
N LEU A 425 30.76 -3.02 -1.25
CA LEU A 425 29.63 -3.62 -0.53
C LEU A 425 29.17 -2.70 0.60
N GLY A 426 30.09 -2.13 1.38
CA GLY A 426 29.73 -1.14 2.39
C GLY A 426 29.02 0.09 1.82
N TYR A 427 29.48 0.60 0.68
CA TYR A 427 28.81 1.72 -0.01
C TYR A 427 27.38 1.38 -0.43
N ILE A 428 27.20 0.29 -1.19
CA ILE A 428 25.88 -0.14 -1.69
C ILE A 428 24.88 -0.28 -0.53
N PHE A 429 25.29 -0.90 0.58
CA PHE A 429 24.39 -1.09 1.71
C PHE A 429 24.13 0.18 2.52
N THR A 430 25.06 1.14 2.57
CA THR A 430 24.77 2.47 3.10
C THR A 430 23.71 3.18 2.25
N GLU A 431 23.82 3.16 0.92
CA GLU A 431 22.81 3.75 0.02
C GLU A 431 21.44 3.08 0.21
N ILE A 432 21.40 1.73 0.26
CA ILE A 432 20.17 0.99 0.55
C ILE A 432 19.54 1.44 1.87
N PHE A 433 20.32 1.67 2.93
CA PHE A 433 19.79 2.11 4.21
C PHE A 433 19.31 3.56 4.22
N GLU A 434 19.94 4.44 3.45
CA GLU A 434 19.46 5.82 3.25
C GLU A 434 18.11 5.82 2.53
N LEU A 435 17.99 5.06 1.44
CA LEU A 435 16.73 4.90 0.72
C LEU A 435 15.66 4.21 1.58
N ALA A 436 16.03 3.18 2.36
CA ALA A 436 15.12 2.50 3.27
C ALA A 436 14.64 3.42 4.41
N ASN A 437 15.46 4.38 4.83
CA ASN A 437 15.05 5.40 5.80
C ASN A 437 14.00 6.34 5.20
N ASN A 438 14.18 6.76 3.95
CA ASN A 438 13.18 7.57 3.25
C ASN A 438 11.86 6.79 3.10
N ALA A 439 11.93 5.52 2.68
CA ALA A 439 10.77 4.65 2.62
C ALA A 439 10.08 4.48 3.99
N ALA A 440 10.85 4.37 5.08
CA ALA A 440 10.28 4.33 6.43
C ALA A 440 9.54 5.63 6.78
N ILE A 441 10.11 6.80 6.44
CA ILE A 441 9.49 8.11 6.67
C ILE A 441 8.19 8.26 5.86
N ASP A 442 8.21 7.86 4.59
CA ASP A 442 7.04 7.91 3.70
C ASP A 442 5.92 6.99 4.21
N CYS A 443 6.28 5.83 4.77
CA CYS A 443 5.35 4.93 5.47
C CYS A 443 4.97 5.41 6.89
N GLN A 444 5.44 6.58 7.33
CA GLN A 444 5.21 7.12 8.67
C GLN A 444 5.72 6.20 9.81
N HIS A 445 6.79 5.44 9.57
CA HIS A 445 7.46 4.59 10.54
C HIS A 445 8.75 5.26 11.06
N TYR A 446 8.98 5.21 12.37
CA TYR A 446 10.18 5.75 13.02
C TYR A 446 11.31 4.72 13.18
N LYS A 447 11.18 3.55 12.55
CA LYS A 447 12.14 2.43 12.55
C LYS A 447 12.24 1.83 11.15
N ILE A 448 13.43 1.33 10.79
CA ILE A 448 13.62 0.59 9.54
C ILE A 448 13.20 -0.88 9.74
N LEU A 449 12.49 -1.41 8.73
CA LEU A 449 11.92 -2.75 8.67
C LEU A 449 12.33 -3.43 7.37
N PRO A 450 12.19 -4.76 7.25
CA PRO A 450 12.51 -5.46 6.01
C PRO A 450 11.72 -4.95 4.80
N CYS A 451 10.46 -4.56 4.98
CA CYS A 451 9.66 -3.98 3.90
C CYS A 451 10.29 -2.70 3.32
N HIS A 452 10.86 -1.83 4.16
CA HIS A 452 11.51 -0.60 3.69
C HIS A 452 12.79 -0.89 2.92
N VAL A 453 13.57 -1.89 3.34
CA VAL A 453 14.77 -2.34 2.62
C VAL A 453 14.39 -2.90 1.25
N ARG A 454 13.30 -3.67 1.16
CA ARG A 454 12.79 -4.17 -0.12
C ARG A 454 12.32 -3.05 -1.03
N LEU A 455 11.51 -2.12 -0.51
CA LEU A 455 11.03 -0.97 -1.27
C LEU A 455 12.18 -0.13 -1.82
N ALA A 456 13.19 0.15 -0.98
CA ALA A 456 14.40 0.85 -1.40
C ALA A 456 15.11 0.17 -2.57
N VAL A 457 15.28 -1.15 -2.50
CA VAL A 457 15.92 -1.93 -3.57
C VAL A 457 15.04 -1.97 -4.83
N PHE A 458 13.73 -2.24 -4.71
CA PHE A 458 12.87 -2.37 -5.90
C PHE A 458 12.58 -1.06 -6.62
N HIS A 459 12.70 0.09 -5.94
CA HIS A 459 12.51 1.41 -6.53
C HIS A 459 13.78 1.98 -7.17
N ASP A 460 14.93 1.32 -6.98
CA ASP A 460 16.23 1.73 -7.53
C ASP A 460 16.73 0.66 -8.51
N GLU A 461 16.61 0.93 -9.82
CA GLU A 461 16.96 -0.04 -10.87
C GLU A 461 18.44 -0.44 -10.84
N ASP A 462 19.33 0.50 -10.52
CA ASP A 462 20.78 0.25 -10.48
C ASP A 462 21.10 -0.70 -9.32
N ILE A 463 20.57 -0.45 -8.12
CA ILE A 463 20.74 -1.32 -6.95
C ILE A 463 20.06 -2.68 -7.19
N LEU A 464 18.81 -2.68 -7.68
CA LEU A 464 18.07 -3.92 -7.94
C LEU A 464 18.87 -4.83 -8.87
N SER A 465 19.48 -4.27 -9.92
CA SER A 465 20.27 -5.05 -10.88
C SER A 465 21.41 -5.84 -10.20
N LEU A 466 22.01 -5.31 -9.13
CA LEU A 466 23.12 -5.95 -8.42
C LEU A 466 22.70 -7.06 -7.45
N VAL A 467 21.50 -6.97 -6.87
CA VAL A 467 21.04 -7.87 -5.79
C VAL A 467 19.82 -8.70 -6.16
N CYS A 468 19.29 -8.58 -7.38
CA CYS A 468 18.09 -9.29 -7.84
C CYS A 468 18.24 -10.82 -7.88
N PHE A 469 19.46 -11.36 -7.76
CA PHE A 469 19.66 -12.81 -7.69
C PHE A 469 19.39 -13.38 -6.29
N SER A 470 19.16 -12.55 -5.28
CA SER A 470 18.81 -13.01 -3.93
C SER A 470 17.42 -13.64 -3.89
N LYS A 471 17.35 -14.93 -3.61
CA LYS A 471 16.06 -15.62 -3.43
C LYS A 471 15.24 -15.03 -2.26
N VAL A 472 15.90 -14.62 -1.18
CA VAL A 472 15.23 -14.07 0.02
C VAL A 472 14.68 -12.66 -0.22
N LEU A 473 15.25 -11.90 -1.16
CA LEU A 473 14.68 -10.63 -1.59
C LEU A 473 13.28 -10.82 -2.19
N TRP A 474 13.13 -11.80 -3.08
CA TRP A 474 11.89 -12.06 -3.85
C TRP A 474 10.88 -12.98 -3.17
N GLU A 475 11.33 -13.97 -2.40
CA GLU A 475 10.46 -15.01 -1.82
C GLU A 475 10.35 -14.89 -0.29
N GLY A 476 11.12 -14.00 0.33
CA GLY A 476 11.21 -13.89 1.78
C GLY A 476 12.01 -15.03 2.40
N ASN A 477 12.02 -15.09 3.73
CA ASN A 477 12.72 -16.17 4.42
C ASN A 477 11.85 -17.43 4.40
N LEU A 478 12.25 -18.44 3.62
CA LEU A 478 11.53 -19.71 3.47
C LEU A 478 11.42 -20.51 4.78
N THR A 479 12.23 -20.18 5.79
CA THR A 479 12.09 -20.73 7.15
C THR A 479 11.07 -19.93 7.97
N ARG A 480 9.80 -19.91 7.53
CA ARG A 480 8.66 -19.64 8.44
C ARG A 480 8.29 -20.94 9.17
N ASP A 481 9.24 -21.49 9.91
CA ASP A 481 8.98 -22.46 10.97
C ASP A 481 9.78 -21.98 12.18
N VAL A 482 9.14 -21.92 13.34
CA VAL A 482 9.67 -21.43 14.63
C VAL A 482 9.57 -19.90 14.86
N TYR A 483 8.40 -19.30 14.60
CA TYR A 483 7.78 -18.35 15.56
C TYR A 483 6.27 -18.39 15.35
N SER A 484 5.67 -19.56 15.57
CA SER A 484 4.25 -19.63 15.94
C SER A 484 4.12 -18.93 17.30
N TRP A 485 3.91 -17.62 17.29
CA TRP A 485 3.34 -16.94 18.44
C TRP A 485 1.95 -17.54 18.60
N GLY A 486 1.82 -18.45 19.58
CA GLY A 486 0.56 -19.09 19.89
C GLY A 486 -0.43 -18.03 20.35
N PHE A 487 -1.37 -17.68 19.47
CA PHE A 487 -2.54 -16.92 19.85
C PHE A 487 -3.61 -17.88 20.36
N ARG A 488 -3.98 -17.69 21.62
CA ARG A 488 -5.29 -18.03 22.16
C ARG A 488 -6.16 -16.79 22.12
#